data_AF-A0A7C3B4S8-F1
#
_entry.id   AF-A0A7C3B4S8-F1
#
_cell.length_a   1.000
_cell.length_b   1.000
_cell.length_c   1.000
_cell.angle_alpha   90.00
_cell.angle_beta   90.00
_cell.angle_gamma   90.00
#
_symmetry.space_group_name_H-M   'P 1'
#
loop_
_entity.id
_entity.type
_entity.pdbx_description
1 polymer ?
#
loop_
_entity_poly.entity_id
_entity_poly.type
_entity_poly.pdbx_seq_one_letter_code
_entity_poly.pdbx_strand_id
1 'polypeptide(L)'
;MVNKRFQKSILCILMITFLIGCDQPIEAQPTLSGTDTNVLSTIIAATPTATPLIEHNEKPGSASYPLQLSFSDPLFPSEENPGPHGCTELEACGRACQNNTLVECRDWVQSIYLYLDTTNQIHITGKFNGLWMPTIDAVRNAARLIPQLKADGVNSVSFGPDIVTRKVENPRTVGDNLFRFYVKIFEDAGFNVNLVPNNMHWGNDDVYLQELDEFLLTWAGEAEQLQTRFFTAFNEVDGMRDLPEDTSLWIQEMLPLIKERYSGDVCVQPTQRGFKGSLLDYSGYDCVASLFSLMVPDVERNSREFVQFTKEAQHVKDAFPPVKYIFLTDLSTFSGGLWAETGLMEAQARAMERDDSEYSDDQEQVESFRMYFEKAYPFIDGSFFNILQGFSFIDRPAEEVLKEHFLNAGQVLPTKATDILWSTPGLLELIERITLDEQEKELIFDLDTFVDRPTAGLCFEPTKDTPGPFGCASTDECMALFKANPEEYWWWRIEHCKED
;
A
#
# COMPACT_ATOMS: atom_id res chain seq x y z
N MET A 1 -22.66 -34.50 -36.59
CA MET A 1 -21.20 -34.62 -36.80
C MET A 1 -20.55 -34.40 -35.45
N VAL A 2 -19.97 -35.46 -34.88
CA VAL A 2 -19.34 -35.46 -33.55
C VAL A 2 -17.97 -36.12 -33.73
N ASN A 3 -17.01 -35.67 -32.92
CA ASN A 3 -15.83 -36.39 -32.43
C ASN A 3 -14.47 -35.99 -33.02
N LYS A 4 -13.55 -35.56 -32.13
CA LYS A 4 -12.25 -36.23 -31.91
C LYS A 4 -11.50 -35.60 -30.71
N ARG A 5 -11.80 -36.09 -29.51
CA ARG A 5 -10.85 -36.19 -28.38
C ARG A 5 -10.70 -37.68 -28.05
N PHE A 6 -9.50 -38.07 -27.62
CA PHE A 6 -9.02 -39.41 -27.22
C PHE A 6 -8.64 -40.42 -28.30
N GLN A 7 -7.32 -40.67 -28.45
CA GLN A 7 -6.66 -41.97 -28.26
C GLN A 7 -5.28 -42.02 -28.96
N LYS A 8 -4.23 -42.36 -28.18
CA LYS A 8 -2.89 -42.97 -28.49
C LYS A 8 -1.84 -42.30 -27.58
N SER A 9 -1.06 -42.96 -26.71
CA SER A 9 -0.64 -44.36 -26.49
C SER A 9 -0.07 -44.41 -25.05
N ILE A 10 -0.37 -45.33 -24.12
CA ILE A 10 0.03 -46.74 -23.96
C ILE A 10 1.47 -47.05 -24.44
N LEU A 11 2.44 -47.17 -23.51
CA LEU A 11 3.10 -48.42 -23.08
C LEU A 11 4.52 -48.16 -22.52
N CYS A 12 4.71 -48.35 -21.20
CA CYS A 12 5.81 -49.13 -20.62
C CYS A 12 5.46 -49.43 -19.15
N ILE A 13 5.47 -50.73 -18.83
CA ILE A 13 4.92 -51.39 -17.63
C ILE A 13 6.03 -52.30 -17.04
N LEU A 14 5.97 -52.56 -15.72
CA LEU A 14 6.69 -53.56 -14.85
C LEU A 14 8.05 -53.08 -14.25
N MET A 15 8.40 -53.26 -12.96
CA MET A 15 7.93 -54.19 -11.90
C MET A 15 8.46 -53.85 -10.49
N ILE A 16 7.60 -54.04 -9.47
CA ILE A 16 7.77 -54.69 -8.12
C ILE A 16 8.64 -54.03 -7.02
N THR A 17 8.11 -53.56 -5.87
CA THR A 17 7.55 -54.16 -4.60
C THR A 17 8.59 -54.70 -3.57
N PHE A 18 8.28 -54.50 -2.26
CA PHE A 18 8.89 -54.99 -0.97
C PHE A 18 9.91 -54.01 -0.32
N LEU A 19 9.90 -53.62 0.98
CA LEU A 19 9.32 -54.15 2.23
C LEU A 19 9.20 -53.10 3.36
N ILE A 20 8.20 -53.31 4.21
CA ILE A 20 8.04 -52.81 5.59
C ILE A 20 8.93 -53.64 6.54
N GLY A 21 9.46 -53.04 7.60
CA GLY A 21 10.03 -53.77 8.74
C GLY A 21 10.47 -52.87 9.90
N CYS A 22 9.72 -52.91 11.00
CA CYS A 22 10.02 -52.35 12.32
C CYS A 22 11.24 -53.02 12.97
N ASP A 23 11.98 -52.29 13.84
CA ASP A 23 12.26 -52.71 15.22
C ASP A 23 13.06 -51.66 16.04
N GLN A 24 12.40 -51.20 17.11
CA GLN A 24 12.77 -50.79 18.48
C GLN A 24 14.18 -50.27 18.91
N PRO A 25 14.23 -49.48 20.02
CA PRO A 25 15.38 -48.67 20.46
C PRO A 25 16.25 -49.35 21.53
N ILE A 26 17.48 -48.86 21.74
CA ILE A 26 18.32 -49.22 22.88
C ILE A 26 18.82 -47.96 23.59
N GLU A 27 18.44 -47.86 24.86
CA GLU A 27 18.98 -47.00 25.91
C GLU A 27 20.47 -47.29 26.19
N ALA A 28 21.25 -46.27 26.50
CA ALA A 28 22.31 -46.36 27.52
C ALA A 28 22.74 -44.96 27.99
N GLN A 29 22.42 -44.63 29.25
CA GLN A 29 23.16 -43.65 30.05
C GLN A 29 24.55 -44.19 30.40
N PRO A 30 25.48 -43.30 30.80
CA PRO A 30 26.09 -43.51 32.12
C PRO A 30 26.18 -42.24 32.96
N THR A 31 25.58 -42.36 34.16
CA THR A 31 26.07 -41.98 35.49
C THR A 31 27.22 -40.97 35.66
N LEU A 32 26.90 -39.97 36.49
CA LEU A 32 27.80 -39.12 37.28
C LEU A 32 28.66 -39.92 38.29
N SER A 33 29.93 -39.55 38.37
CA SER A 33 30.78 -39.56 39.58
C SER A 33 31.68 -38.32 39.46
N GLY A 34 31.69 -37.34 40.36
CA GLY A 34 32.02 -37.48 41.78
C GLY A 34 33.45 -36.98 41.99
N THR A 35 33.56 -35.78 42.60
CA THR A 35 34.72 -35.16 43.26
C THR A 35 35.94 -34.77 42.42
N ASP A 36 36.17 -33.46 42.27
CA ASP A 36 37.34 -32.82 42.88
C ASP A 36 37.21 -31.29 42.98
N THR A 37 37.40 -30.80 44.21
CA THR A 37 37.43 -29.40 44.59
C THR A 37 38.85 -28.83 44.51
N ASN A 38 38.93 -27.58 44.05
CA ASN A 38 40.05 -26.63 44.14
C ASN A 38 41.23 -26.90 43.22
N VAL A 39 41.50 -25.92 42.33
CA VAL A 39 42.69 -25.05 42.43
C VAL A 39 42.71 -24.03 41.26
N LEU A 40 42.97 -22.77 41.62
CA LEU A 40 43.50 -21.65 40.81
C LEU A 40 42.56 -20.90 39.84
N SER A 41 41.97 -19.85 40.43
CA SER A 41 41.90 -18.50 39.89
C SER A 41 43.01 -18.17 38.88
N THR A 42 42.65 -18.04 37.60
CA THR A 42 43.40 -17.26 36.63
C THR A 42 42.41 -16.41 35.86
N ILE A 43 42.61 -15.11 35.96
CA ILE A 43 41.97 -14.06 35.18
C ILE A 43 42.19 -14.40 33.70
N ILE A 44 41.15 -14.89 33.02
CA ILE A 44 41.06 -14.79 31.57
C ILE A 44 40.20 -13.58 31.32
N ALA A 45 40.83 -12.52 30.83
CA ALA A 45 40.15 -11.42 30.19
C ALA A 45 39.23 -12.02 29.13
N ALA A 46 37.91 -11.93 29.37
CA ALA A 46 36.91 -12.28 28.38
C ALA A 46 37.10 -11.33 27.20
N THR A 47 37.86 -11.78 26.21
CA THR A 47 37.73 -11.27 24.85
C THR A 47 36.29 -11.58 24.47
N PRO A 48 35.46 -10.61 24.04
CA PRO A 48 34.13 -10.92 23.56
C PRO A 48 34.32 -11.90 22.42
N THR A 49 33.91 -13.14 22.65
CA THR A 49 33.84 -14.15 21.60
C THR A 49 32.76 -13.61 20.70
N ALA A 50 33.16 -12.98 19.59
CA ALA A 50 32.25 -12.56 18.55
C ALA A 50 31.52 -13.81 18.10
N THR A 51 30.31 -14.00 18.62
CA THR A 51 29.35 -14.95 18.08
C THR A 51 29.30 -14.63 16.59
N PRO A 52 29.48 -15.63 15.71
CA PRO A 52 29.43 -15.37 14.28
C PRO A 52 28.10 -14.68 13.99
N LEU A 53 28.16 -13.45 13.44
CA LEU A 53 26.99 -12.75 12.95
C LEU A 53 26.33 -13.68 11.94
N ILE A 54 25.20 -14.26 12.32
CA ILE A 54 24.34 -14.96 11.37
C ILE A 54 23.78 -13.84 10.49
N GLU A 55 24.22 -13.79 9.24
CA GLU A 55 23.58 -12.94 8.23
C GLU A 55 22.14 -13.42 8.07
N HIS A 56 21.20 -12.66 8.61
CA HIS A 56 19.79 -12.90 8.45
C HIS A 56 19.35 -12.39 7.08
N ASN A 57 19.02 -13.31 6.17
CA ASN A 57 18.42 -12.98 4.89
C ASN A 57 16.97 -12.48 5.03
N GLU A 58 16.33 -12.69 6.19
CA GLU A 58 14.99 -12.18 6.48
C GLU A 58 15.02 -10.70 6.88
N LYS A 59 14.14 -9.90 6.28
CA LYS A 59 14.01 -8.46 6.58
C LYS A 59 13.02 -8.26 7.74
N PRO A 60 13.20 -7.22 8.58
CA PRO A 60 12.21 -6.85 9.61
C PRO A 60 10.83 -6.59 8.98
N GLY A 61 9.77 -6.70 9.77
CA GLY A 61 8.38 -6.57 9.33
C GLY A 61 7.68 -7.91 9.05
N SER A 62 8.36 -9.03 9.28
CA SER A 62 7.78 -10.38 9.26
C SER A 62 7.65 -10.94 10.68
N ALA A 63 6.61 -11.73 10.94
CA ALA A 63 6.47 -12.49 12.19
C ALA A 63 7.57 -13.54 12.38
N SER A 64 8.20 -14.00 11.30
CA SER A 64 9.28 -15.00 11.34
C SER A 64 10.66 -14.42 11.68
N TYR A 65 10.82 -13.09 11.63
CA TYR A 65 12.14 -12.46 11.75
C TYR A 65 12.80 -12.82 13.10
N PRO A 66 14.03 -13.40 13.08
CA PRO A 66 14.71 -13.83 14.29
C PRO A 66 15.44 -12.68 15.00
N LEU A 67 14.85 -12.18 16.10
CA LEU A 67 15.47 -11.18 16.98
C LEU A 67 16.72 -11.75 17.67
N GLN A 68 17.86 -11.04 17.61
CA GLN A 68 19.03 -11.28 18.45
C GLN A 68 19.02 -10.38 19.70
N LEU A 69 18.51 -9.16 19.54
CA LEU A 69 18.27 -8.17 20.59
C LEU A 69 16.77 -7.87 20.64
N SER A 70 16.23 -7.73 21.85
CA SER A 70 14.84 -7.34 22.06
C SER A 70 14.81 -6.02 22.81
N PHE A 71 14.05 -5.06 22.28
CA PHE A 71 13.82 -3.77 22.91
C PHE A 71 12.44 -3.79 23.54
N SER A 72 12.37 -3.66 24.86
CA SER A 72 11.14 -3.72 25.66
C SER A 72 10.20 -2.55 25.39
N ASP A 73 10.76 -1.36 25.13
CA ASP A 73 10.01 -0.15 24.83
C ASP A 73 10.63 0.60 23.64
N PRO A 74 10.51 0.05 22.42
CA PRO A 74 11.28 0.51 21.27
C PRO A 74 10.84 1.90 20.77
N LEU A 75 9.64 2.36 21.14
CA LEU A 75 9.10 3.67 20.78
C LEU A 75 9.36 4.75 21.85
N PHE A 76 9.63 4.37 23.09
CA PHE A 76 9.93 5.29 24.19
C PHE A 76 11.29 4.96 24.84
N PRO A 77 12.41 5.11 24.10
CA PRO A 77 13.73 4.86 24.64
C PRO A 77 14.02 5.79 25.84
N SER A 78 14.77 5.28 26.81
CA SER A 78 15.07 5.94 28.09
C SER A 78 16.39 5.43 28.68
N GLU A 79 16.84 5.98 29.81
CA GLU A 79 18.03 5.44 30.50
C GLU A 79 17.82 3.99 30.96
N GLU A 80 16.61 3.64 31.38
CA GLU A 80 16.25 2.30 31.83
C GLU A 80 15.97 1.32 30.67
N ASN A 81 15.50 1.82 29.53
CA ASN A 81 15.24 1.05 28.32
C ASN A 81 15.89 1.74 27.11
N PRO A 82 17.22 1.68 26.97
CA PRO A 82 17.89 2.34 25.86
C PRO A 82 17.54 1.66 24.53
N GLY A 83 17.45 2.47 23.49
CA GLY A 83 17.38 1.99 22.11
C GLY A 83 18.77 1.61 21.56
N PRO A 84 18.88 1.43 20.24
CA PRO A 84 20.14 1.04 19.60
C PRO A 84 21.28 2.02 19.91
N HIS A 85 22.49 1.50 20.12
CA HIS A 85 23.67 2.28 20.48
C HIS A 85 23.55 3.03 21.82
N GLY A 86 22.63 2.62 22.70
CA GLY A 86 22.43 3.28 24.00
C GLY A 86 21.68 4.60 23.93
N CYS A 87 21.01 4.90 22.80
CA CYS A 87 20.22 6.12 22.66
C CYS A 87 19.02 6.12 23.65
N THR A 88 18.73 7.28 24.22
CA THR A 88 17.62 7.47 25.18
C THR A 88 16.52 8.37 24.61
N GLU A 89 16.56 8.66 23.31
CA GLU A 89 15.60 9.52 22.61
C GLU A 89 15.34 8.92 21.22
N LEU A 90 14.07 8.87 20.81
CA LEU A 90 13.66 8.22 19.57
C LEU A 90 14.35 8.81 18.33
N GLU A 91 14.45 10.13 18.26
CA GLU A 91 15.14 10.83 17.17
C GLU A 91 16.64 10.50 17.14
N ALA A 92 17.28 10.38 18.32
CA ALA A 92 18.68 9.99 18.42
C ALA A 92 18.89 8.54 17.97
N CYS A 93 17.98 7.63 18.32
CA CYS A 93 17.98 6.25 17.83
C CYS A 93 17.84 6.19 16.30
N GLY A 94 16.90 6.97 15.75
CA GLY A 94 16.72 7.14 14.31
C GLY A 94 18.01 7.55 13.61
N ARG A 95 18.65 8.64 14.08
CA ARG A 95 19.94 9.13 13.55
C ARG A 95 21.07 8.12 13.68
N ALA A 96 21.17 7.40 14.81
CA ALA A 96 22.21 6.40 15.01
C ALA A 96 22.12 5.25 13.99
N CYS A 97 20.89 4.88 13.62
CA CYS A 97 20.62 3.84 12.63
C CYS A 97 20.52 4.35 11.18
N GLN A 98 20.71 5.65 10.91
CA GLN A 98 20.56 6.22 9.56
C GLN A 98 21.56 5.66 8.53
N ASN A 99 22.77 5.34 8.97
CA ASN A 99 23.86 4.94 8.08
C ASN A 99 24.30 3.48 8.24
N ASN A 100 23.63 2.70 9.09
CA ASN A 100 24.10 1.39 9.50
C ASN A 100 22.98 0.36 9.52
N THR A 101 23.07 -0.66 8.67
CA THR A 101 22.15 -1.82 8.64
C THR A 101 22.58 -2.89 9.65
N LEU A 102 23.16 -2.46 10.78
CA LEU A 102 23.57 -3.37 11.85
C LEU A 102 22.37 -4.17 12.33
N VAL A 103 22.65 -5.40 12.76
CA VAL A 103 21.65 -6.29 13.38
C VAL A 103 20.88 -5.57 14.49
N GLU A 104 21.56 -4.78 15.31
CA GLU A 104 20.94 -4.00 16.39
C GLU A 104 19.83 -3.05 15.88
N CYS A 105 20.06 -2.34 14.77
CA CYS A 105 19.07 -1.44 14.17
C CYS A 105 17.91 -2.21 13.51
N ARG A 106 18.20 -3.37 12.89
CA ARG A 106 17.16 -4.22 12.29
C ARG A 106 16.27 -4.85 13.37
N ASP A 107 16.86 -5.31 14.45
CA ASP A 107 16.18 -5.87 15.61
C ASP A 107 15.35 -4.81 16.34
N TRP A 108 15.83 -3.56 16.36
CA TRP A 108 15.05 -2.43 16.87
C TRP A 108 13.80 -2.18 15.99
N VAL A 109 13.94 -2.10 14.67
CA VAL A 109 12.79 -1.96 13.75
C VAL A 109 11.81 -3.12 13.90
N GLN A 110 12.30 -4.36 14.00
CA GLN A 110 11.44 -5.50 14.26
C GLN A 110 10.75 -5.39 15.63
N SER A 111 11.45 -4.91 16.66
CA SER A 111 10.85 -4.70 17.98
C SER A 111 9.74 -3.65 17.91
N ILE A 112 9.89 -2.57 17.12
CA ILE A 112 8.78 -1.63 16.85
C ILE A 112 7.61 -2.36 16.19
N TYR A 113 7.85 -3.15 15.13
CA TYR A 113 6.80 -3.92 14.47
C TYR A 113 6.04 -4.86 15.42
N LEU A 114 6.73 -5.48 16.37
CA LEU A 114 6.12 -6.36 17.37
C LEU A 114 5.43 -5.61 18.51
N TYR A 115 5.82 -4.36 18.77
CA TYR A 115 5.23 -3.50 19.80
C TYR A 115 3.84 -2.98 19.38
N LEU A 116 3.60 -2.80 18.08
CA LEU A 116 2.32 -2.29 17.56
C LEU A 116 1.18 -3.29 17.74
N ASP A 117 0.07 -2.80 18.29
CA ASP A 117 -1.09 -3.60 18.67
C ASP A 117 -2.26 -3.44 17.69
N THR A 118 -2.44 -4.45 16.83
CA THR A 118 -3.54 -4.52 15.86
C THR A 118 -4.84 -5.09 16.44
N THR A 119 -4.87 -5.47 17.72
CA THR A 119 -6.06 -6.06 18.34
C THR A 119 -7.09 -5.01 18.77
N ASN A 120 -6.72 -3.73 18.76
CA ASN A 120 -7.56 -2.60 19.15
C ASN A 120 -8.55 -2.16 18.06
N GLN A 121 -9.13 -3.11 17.33
CA GLN A 121 -10.12 -2.78 16.31
C GLN A 121 -11.30 -2.03 16.91
N ILE A 122 -11.47 -0.78 16.48
CA ILE A 122 -12.61 0.03 16.83
C ILE A 122 -13.72 -0.32 15.86
N HIS A 123 -14.77 -0.99 16.36
CA HIS A 123 -16.00 -1.15 15.60
C HIS A 123 -16.64 0.21 15.35
N ILE A 124 -16.48 0.73 14.13
CA ILE A 124 -17.10 1.98 13.72
C ILE A 124 -18.62 1.79 13.65
N THR A 125 -19.34 2.62 14.41
CA THR A 125 -20.77 2.85 14.21
C THR A 125 -20.94 4.12 13.39
N GLY A 126 -21.25 4.02 12.09
CA GLY A 126 -21.43 5.17 11.22
C GLY A 126 -20.75 5.02 9.87
N LYS A 127 -20.30 6.14 9.30
CA LYS A 127 -19.64 6.20 7.99
C LYS A 127 -18.14 5.88 8.12
N PHE A 128 -17.61 5.20 7.10
CA PHE A 128 -16.17 5.02 6.92
C PHE A 128 -15.61 6.24 6.18
N ASN A 129 -14.92 7.10 6.92
CA ASN A 129 -14.34 8.34 6.45
C ASN A 129 -12.86 8.12 6.24
N GLY A 130 -12.45 7.87 4.99
CA GLY A 130 -11.12 7.35 4.73
C GLY A 130 -10.36 8.04 3.63
N LEU A 131 -9.12 7.58 3.52
CA LEU A 131 -8.14 8.01 2.52
C LEU A 131 -7.78 6.82 1.63
N TRP A 132 -7.71 7.06 0.33
CA TRP A 132 -7.13 6.15 -0.64
C TRP A 132 -5.66 6.53 -0.85
N MET A 133 -4.76 5.57 -0.64
CA MET A 133 -3.31 5.77 -0.68
C MET A 133 -2.70 4.74 -1.62
N PRO A 134 -2.79 4.97 -2.95
CA PRO A 134 -2.37 3.98 -3.94
C PRO A 134 -0.85 3.80 -4.05
N THR A 135 -0.05 4.66 -3.41
CA THR A 135 1.42 4.58 -3.42
C THR A 135 1.99 4.65 -2.01
N ILE A 136 3.20 4.10 -1.83
CA ILE A 136 3.86 4.12 -0.52
C ILE A 136 4.08 5.53 0.02
N ASP A 137 4.29 6.51 -0.88
CA ASP A 137 4.55 7.89 -0.49
C ASP A 137 3.31 8.51 0.15
N ALA A 138 2.13 8.23 -0.41
CA ALA A 138 0.87 8.62 0.19
C ALA A 138 0.68 7.95 1.56
N VAL A 139 0.99 6.64 1.67
CA VAL A 139 0.90 5.90 2.93
C VAL A 139 1.83 6.50 4.01
N ARG A 140 3.09 6.76 3.66
CA ARG A 140 4.08 7.41 4.53
C ARG A 140 3.63 8.80 4.98
N ASN A 141 3.15 9.61 4.06
CA ASN A 141 2.70 10.98 4.36
C ASN A 141 1.49 10.96 5.29
N ALA A 142 0.52 10.08 5.06
CA ALA A 142 -0.61 9.91 5.98
C ALA A 142 -0.16 9.42 7.37
N ALA A 143 0.80 8.50 7.45
CA ALA A 143 1.32 8.00 8.72
C ALA A 143 1.92 9.12 9.59
N ARG A 144 2.63 10.08 8.97
CA ARG A 144 3.15 11.28 9.68
C ARG A 144 2.07 12.19 10.21
N LEU A 145 0.91 12.18 9.57
CA LEU A 145 -0.20 13.08 9.84
C LEU A 145 -1.30 12.44 10.68
N ILE A 146 -1.08 11.24 11.23
CA ILE A 146 -2.09 10.53 12.05
C ILE A 146 -2.80 11.43 13.06
N PRO A 147 -2.12 12.26 13.88
CA PRO A 147 -2.80 13.16 14.81
C PRO A 147 -3.76 14.15 14.13
N GLN A 148 -3.35 14.74 12.99
CA GLN A 148 -4.18 15.66 12.20
C GLN A 148 -5.36 14.91 11.59
N LEU A 149 -5.11 13.80 10.90
CA LEU A 149 -6.16 12.99 10.26
C LEU A 149 -7.26 12.57 11.24
N LYS A 150 -6.90 12.15 12.46
CA LYS A 150 -7.87 11.86 13.52
C LYS A 150 -8.66 13.10 13.93
N ALA A 151 -8.01 14.25 14.06
CA ALA A 151 -8.64 15.51 14.40
C ALA A 151 -9.57 16.03 13.29
N ASP A 152 -9.36 15.58 12.05
CA ASP A 152 -10.23 15.89 10.91
C ASP A 152 -11.37 14.86 10.73
N GLY A 153 -11.46 13.87 11.63
CA GLY A 153 -12.52 12.86 11.63
C GLY A 153 -12.31 11.73 10.63
N VAL A 154 -11.09 11.59 10.07
CA VAL A 154 -10.70 10.41 9.32
C VAL A 154 -10.60 9.22 10.28
N ASN A 155 -11.21 8.11 9.90
CA ASN A 155 -11.30 6.91 10.73
C ASN A 155 -10.95 5.61 9.99
N SER A 156 -10.68 5.70 8.70
CA SER A 156 -10.38 4.56 7.84
C SER A 156 -9.26 4.89 6.85
N VAL A 157 -8.54 3.88 6.39
CA VAL A 157 -7.54 4.03 5.34
C VAL A 157 -7.63 2.84 4.39
N SER A 158 -7.35 3.07 3.10
CA SER A 158 -7.39 2.04 2.08
C SER A 158 -6.11 2.09 1.27
N PHE A 159 -5.36 0.99 1.28
CA PHE A 159 -4.07 0.83 0.61
C PHE A 159 -3.66 -0.64 0.62
N GLY A 160 -2.60 -0.98 -0.09
CA GLY A 160 -2.03 -2.32 -0.02
C GLY A 160 -0.79 -2.45 -0.88
N PRO A 161 -0.21 -3.66 -0.94
CA PRO A 161 1.00 -3.93 -1.70
C PRO A 161 0.79 -3.67 -3.19
N ASP A 162 1.80 -3.11 -3.85
CA ASP A 162 1.80 -3.07 -5.29
C ASP A 162 2.25 -4.41 -5.88
N ILE A 163 1.65 -4.80 -7.01
CA ILE A 163 1.98 -6.03 -7.74
C ILE A 163 2.63 -5.66 -9.07
N VAL A 164 3.92 -5.94 -9.21
CA VAL A 164 4.66 -5.68 -10.45
C VAL A 164 4.49 -6.88 -11.35
N THR A 165 4.02 -6.65 -12.56
CA THR A 165 3.95 -7.69 -13.59
C THR A 165 4.72 -7.34 -14.85
N ARG A 166 4.94 -6.04 -15.12
CA ARG A 166 5.71 -5.55 -16.25
C ARG A 166 7.21 -5.49 -15.97
N LYS A 167 8.01 -5.70 -17.02
CA LYS A 167 9.48 -5.59 -16.99
C LYS A 167 10.16 -6.48 -15.92
N VAL A 168 9.46 -7.52 -15.44
CA VAL A 168 9.96 -8.53 -14.51
C VAL A 168 9.80 -9.93 -15.10
N GLU A 169 10.66 -10.87 -14.71
CA GLU A 169 10.59 -12.26 -15.21
C GLU A 169 9.33 -12.98 -14.72
N ASN A 170 8.89 -12.69 -13.49
CA ASN A 170 7.69 -13.24 -12.88
C ASN A 170 6.95 -12.13 -12.12
N PRO A 171 5.60 -12.12 -12.15
CA PRO A 171 4.79 -11.28 -11.28
C PRO A 171 5.22 -11.42 -9.82
N ARG A 172 5.22 -10.31 -9.07
CA ARG A 172 5.52 -10.32 -7.64
C ARG A 172 4.96 -9.10 -6.94
N THR A 173 4.73 -9.21 -5.64
CA THR A 173 4.46 -8.07 -4.77
C THR A 173 5.77 -7.36 -4.43
N VAL A 174 5.69 -6.07 -4.11
CA VAL A 174 6.85 -5.25 -3.75
C VAL A 174 6.60 -4.55 -2.42
N GLY A 175 7.56 -4.65 -1.50
CA GLY A 175 7.51 -3.95 -0.22
C GLY A 175 6.62 -4.61 0.84
N ASP A 176 6.34 -5.91 0.76
CA ASP A 176 5.42 -6.62 1.65
C ASP A 176 5.65 -6.30 3.14
N ASN A 177 6.91 -6.32 3.59
CA ASN A 177 7.26 -6.05 4.98
C ASN A 177 6.98 -4.60 5.39
N LEU A 178 7.16 -3.66 4.47
CA LEU A 178 6.86 -2.26 4.69
C LEU A 178 5.34 -2.04 4.76
N PHE A 179 4.57 -2.68 3.89
CA PHE A 179 3.11 -2.62 3.94
C PHE A 179 2.55 -3.24 5.23
N ARG A 180 3.07 -4.39 5.66
CA ARG A 180 2.74 -4.97 6.99
C ARG A 180 2.98 -3.96 8.10
N PHE A 181 4.09 -3.23 8.04
CA PHE A 181 4.43 -2.20 9.03
C PHE A 181 3.40 -1.06 9.02
N TYR A 182 3.06 -0.52 7.84
CA TYR A 182 2.08 0.55 7.73
C TYR A 182 0.68 0.12 8.16
N VAL A 183 0.25 -1.09 7.82
CA VAL A 183 -1.02 -1.65 8.33
C VAL A 183 -1.03 -1.63 9.86
N LYS A 184 0.05 -2.10 10.49
CA LYS A 184 0.17 -2.07 11.95
C LYS A 184 0.19 -0.67 12.55
N ILE A 185 0.83 0.31 11.90
CA ILE A 185 0.81 1.71 12.36
C ILE A 185 -0.64 2.22 12.41
N PHE A 186 -1.39 2.03 11.33
CA PHE A 186 -2.76 2.54 11.23
C PHE A 186 -3.75 1.79 12.14
N GLU A 187 -3.65 0.47 12.22
CA GLU A 187 -4.47 -0.34 13.14
C GLU A 187 -4.13 -0.03 14.61
N ASP A 188 -2.84 0.14 14.98
CA ASP A 188 -2.48 0.60 16.33
C ASP A 188 -3.03 2.00 16.60
N ALA A 189 -3.00 2.90 15.62
CA ALA A 189 -3.67 4.20 15.73
C ALA A 189 -5.21 4.09 15.74
N GLY A 190 -5.80 2.91 15.51
CA GLY A 190 -7.24 2.66 15.59
C GLY A 190 -8.01 2.98 14.30
N PHE A 191 -7.31 3.22 13.18
CA PHE A 191 -7.96 3.33 11.87
C PHE A 191 -8.42 1.95 11.41
N ASN A 192 -9.55 1.90 10.72
CA ASN A 192 -9.97 0.69 10.02
C ASN A 192 -9.21 0.60 8.70
N VAL A 193 -8.42 -0.46 8.52
CA VAL A 193 -7.69 -0.68 7.27
C VAL A 193 -8.53 -1.51 6.30
N ASN A 194 -8.70 -0.99 5.09
CA ASN A 194 -9.09 -1.76 3.91
C ASN A 194 -7.84 -2.13 3.11
N LEU A 195 -7.45 -3.40 3.18
CA LEU A 195 -6.28 -3.90 2.49
C LEU A 195 -6.61 -4.21 1.03
N VAL A 196 -5.98 -3.49 0.11
CA VAL A 196 -6.24 -3.58 -1.34
C VAL A 196 -4.94 -3.87 -2.07
N PRO A 197 -4.63 -5.14 -2.42
CA PRO A 197 -3.53 -5.43 -3.31
C PRO A 197 -3.72 -4.69 -4.64
N ASN A 198 -2.73 -3.89 -5.03
CA ASN A 198 -2.81 -2.95 -6.13
C ASN A 198 -2.02 -3.46 -7.34
N ASN A 199 -2.73 -4.14 -8.23
CA ASN A 199 -2.25 -4.60 -9.52
C ASN A 199 -2.25 -3.50 -10.58
N MET A 200 -3.16 -2.52 -10.50
CA MET A 200 -3.35 -1.52 -11.55
C MET A 200 -2.30 -0.40 -11.51
N HIS A 201 -1.59 -0.26 -10.40
CA HIS A 201 -0.38 0.56 -10.37
C HIS A 201 0.60 0.05 -11.43
N TRP A 202 1.26 0.96 -12.16
CA TRP A 202 2.10 0.66 -13.34
C TRP A 202 1.37 0.25 -14.63
N GLY A 203 0.04 0.38 -14.65
CA GLY A 203 -0.78 0.11 -15.81
C GLY A 203 -0.77 -1.36 -16.22
N ASN A 204 -0.69 -2.29 -15.27
CA ASN A 204 -0.63 -3.74 -15.54
C ASN A 204 -2.00 -4.33 -15.95
N ASP A 205 -2.62 -3.74 -16.97
CA ASP A 205 -3.88 -4.20 -17.56
C ASP A 205 -3.72 -5.43 -18.48
N ASP A 206 -2.48 -5.88 -18.73
CA ASP A 206 -2.16 -6.95 -19.70
C ASP A 206 -1.99 -8.35 -19.11
N VAL A 207 -2.29 -8.52 -17.82
CA VAL A 207 -2.16 -9.79 -17.08
C VAL A 207 -3.52 -10.44 -16.83
N TYR A 208 -3.57 -11.77 -16.95
CA TYR A 208 -4.75 -12.55 -16.60
C TYR A 208 -4.88 -12.72 -15.08
N LEU A 209 -6.10 -12.63 -14.56
CA LEU A 209 -6.38 -12.71 -13.13
C LEU A 209 -5.87 -14.02 -12.49
N GLN A 210 -5.94 -15.14 -13.21
CA GLN A 210 -5.49 -16.44 -12.69
C GLN A 210 -3.98 -16.49 -12.44
N GLU A 211 -3.19 -15.63 -13.08
CA GLU A 211 -1.75 -15.52 -12.82
C GLU A 211 -1.47 -14.84 -11.47
N LEU A 212 -2.50 -14.23 -10.86
CA LEU A 212 -2.39 -13.49 -9.60
C LEU A 212 -3.06 -14.20 -8.40
N ASP A 213 -3.62 -15.40 -8.60
CA ASP A 213 -4.36 -16.16 -7.57
C ASP A 213 -3.54 -16.32 -6.28
N GLU A 214 -2.26 -16.67 -6.39
CA GLU A 214 -1.40 -16.91 -5.23
C GLU A 214 -1.15 -15.62 -4.43
N PHE A 215 -1.00 -14.48 -5.10
CA PHE A 215 -0.82 -13.19 -4.40
C PHE A 215 -2.09 -12.79 -3.66
N LEU A 216 -3.25 -12.91 -4.32
CA LEU A 216 -4.54 -12.64 -3.70
C LEU A 216 -4.73 -13.48 -2.43
N LEU A 217 -4.51 -14.80 -2.53
CA LEU A 217 -4.71 -15.72 -1.40
C LEU A 217 -3.66 -15.54 -0.30
N THR A 218 -2.42 -15.21 -0.66
CA THR A 218 -1.39 -14.89 0.33
C THR A 218 -1.79 -13.66 1.13
N TRP A 219 -2.20 -12.59 0.45
CA TRP A 219 -2.59 -11.35 1.12
C TRP A 219 -3.92 -11.43 1.87
N ALA A 220 -4.82 -12.34 1.50
CA ALA A 220 -5.97 -12.69 2.34
C ALA A 220 -5.51 -13.28 3.69
N GLY A 221 -4.51 -14.16 3.67
CA GLY A 221 -3.92 -14.71 4.89
C GLY A 221 -3.17 -13.65 5.72
N GLU A 222 -2.49 -12.72 5.07
CA GLU A 222 -1.85 -11.58 5.74
C GLU A 222 -2.89 -10.65 6.38
N ALA A 223 -4.00 -10.37 5.69
CA ALA A 223 -5.11 -9.57 6.22
C ALA A 223 -5.67 -10.15 7.53
N GLU A 224 -5.75 -11.49 7.64
CA GLU A 224 -6.16 -12.18 8.86
C GLU A 224 -5.13 -12.02 9.98
N GLN A 225 -3.84 -12.20 9.67
CA GLN A 225 -2.76 -12.07 10.65
C GLN A 225 -2.62 -10.63 11.17
N LEU A 226 -2.77 -9.66 10.28
CA LEU A 226 -2.74 -8.24 10.60
C LEU A 226 -4.06 -7.75 11.21
N GLN A 227 -5.10 -8.59 11.19
CA GLN A 227 -6.44 -8.25 11.62
C GLN A 227 -6.91 -6.95 10.96
N THR A 228 -6.91 -6.88 9.63
CA THR A 228 -7.50 -5.73 8.95
C THR A 228 -9.03 -5.83 9.00
N ARG A 229 -9.72 -4.68 8.95
CA ARG A 229 -11.20 -4.67 8.93
C ARG A 229 -11.78 -5.19 7.62
N PHE A 230 -11.20 -4.77 6.51
CA PHE A 230 -11.61 -5.17 5.17
C PHE A 230 -10.44 -5.77 4.39
N PHE A 231 -10.77 -6.71 3.51
CA PHE A 231 -9.88 -7.20 2.48
C PHE A 231 -10.57 -7.10 1.12
N THR A 232 -9.93 -6.41 0.18
CA THR A 232 -10.43 -6.27 -1.19
C THR A 232 -9.65 -7.19 -2.11
N ALA A 233 -10.31 -7.84 -3.07
CA ALA A 233 -9.64 -8.76 -3.98
C ALA A 233 -8.47 -8.10 -4.73
N PHE A 234 -8.76 -7.12 -5.59
CA PHE A 234 -7.78 -6.34 -6.33
C PHE A 234 -8.34 -4.96 -6.62
N ASN A 235 -7.44 -3.98 -6.78
CA ASN A 235 -7.82 -2.67 -7.31
C ASN A 235 -8.24 -2.80 -8.78
N GLU A 236 -9.39 -2.22 -9.14
CA GLU A 236 -10.00 -2.27 -10.48
C GLU A 236 -9.95 -3.66 -11.13
N VAL A 237 -10.49 -4.66 -10.45
CA VAL A 237 -10.35 -6.07 -10.84
C VAL A 237 -10.83 -6.38 -12.28
N ASP A 238 -11.79 -5.63 -12.81
CA ASP A 238 -12.31 -5.73 -14.18
C ASP A 238 -11.60 -4.80 -15.19
N GLY A 239 -10.54 -4.11 -14.77
CA GLY A 239 -9.60 -3.38 -15.62
C GLY A 239 -8.48 -4.24 -16.17
N MET A 240 -8.44 -5.52 -15.79
CA MET A 240 -7.45 -6.51 -16.22
C MET A 240 -7.72 -7.03 -17.64
N ARG A 241 -6.85 -7.92 -18.12
CA ARG A 241 -6.93 -8.48 -19.48
C ARG A 241 -8.20 -9.28 -19.74
N ASP A 242 -8.75 -9.89 -18.70
CA ASP A 242 -9.98 -10.67 -18.75
C ASP A 242 -11.18 -9.80 -19.15
N LEU A 243 -12.16 -10.42 -19.81
CA LEU A 243 -13.43 -9.75 -20.08
C LEU A 243 -14.23 -9.64 -18.78
N PRO A 244 -15.10 -8.63 -18.61
CA PRO A 244 -15.89 -8.48 -17.38
C PRO A 244 -16.68 -9.73 -16.97
N GLU A 245 -17.19 -10.50 -17.93
CA GLU A 245 -17.88 -11.76 -17.65
C GLU A 245 -16.95 -12.83 -17.05
N ASP A 246 -15.71 -12.90 -17.54
CA ASP A 246 -14.68 -13.83 -17.05
C ASP A 246 -14.18 -13.37 -15.68
N THR A 247 -13.97 -12.06 -15.49
CA THR A 247 -13.69 -11.46 -14.17
C THR A 247 -14.78 -11.79 -13.17
N SER A 248 -16.05 -11.69 -13.56
CA SER A 248 -17.19 -12.01 -12.69
C SER A 248 -17.20 -13.48 -12.25
N LEU A 249 -16.81 -14.40 -13.13
CA LEU A 249 -16.67 -15.81 -12.76
C LEU A 249 -15.50 -16.02 -11.81
N TRP A 250 -14.35 -15.41 -12.12
CA TRP A 250 -13.15 -15.52 -11.30
C TRP A 250 -13.35 -15.00 -9.88
N ILE A 251 -13.98 -13.84 -9.67
CA ILE A 251 -14.24 -13.33 -8.31
C ILE A 251 -15.12 -14.30 -7.50
N GLN A 252 -16.11 -14.94 -8.13
CA GLN A 252 -16.98 -15.92 -7.48
C GLN A 252 -16.24 -17.24 -7.16
N GLU A 253 -15.29 -17.63 -8.01
CA GLU A 253 -14.40 -18.78 -7.74
C GLU A 253 -13.43 -18.49 -6.58
N MET A 254 -12.91 -17.26 -6.50
CA MET A 254 -11.94 -16.85 -5.48
C MET A 254 -12.55 -16.57 -4.11
N LEU A 255 -13.77 -16.06 -4.05
CA LEU A 255 -14.46 -15.72 -2.79
C LEU A 255 -14.40 -16.82 -1.71
N PRO A 256 -14.76 -18.10 -1.97
CA PRO A 256 -14.67 -19.14 -0.95
C PRO A 256 -13.22 -19.37 -0.48
N LEU A 257 -12.24 -19.28 -1.39
CA LEU A 257 -10.81 -19.47 -1.06
C LEU A 257 -10.26 -18.32 -0.21
N ILE A 258 -10.73 -17.09 -0.43
CA ILE A 258 -10.44 -15.94 0.44
C ILE A 258 -11.05 -16.20 1.83
N LYS A 259 -12.33 -16.60 1.90
CA LYS A 259 -13.04 -16.83 3.17
C LYS A 259 -12.50 -18.00 4.00
N GLU A 260 -11.76 -18.92 3.39
CA GLU A 260 -10.99 -19.95 4.12
C GLU A 260 -9.78 -19.37 4.88
N ARG A 261 -9.28 -18.20 4.47
CA ARG A 261 -8.06 -17.57 4.97
C ARG A 261 -8.32 -16.31 5.78
N TYR A 262 -9.41 -15.61 5.48
CA TYR A 262 -9.77 -14.33 6.07
C TYR A 262 -11.21 -14.33 6.57
N SER A 263 -11.38 -13.89 7.81
CA SER A 263 -12.66 -13.91 8.53
C SER A 263 -13.38 -12.55 8.57
N GLY A 264 -12.72 -11.48 8.16
CA GLY A 264 -13.29 -10.13 8.09
C GLY A 264 -14.21 -9.91 6.88
N ASP A 265 -14.57 -8.64 6.64
CA ASP A 265 -15.47 -8.28 5.53
C ASP A 265 -14.70 -8.25 4.20
N VAL A 266 -15.19 -8.97 3.19
CA VAL A 266 -14.53 -9.07 1.87
C VAL A 266 -15.20 -8.12 0.88
N CYS A 267 -14.39 -7.29 0.20
CA CYS A 267 -14.84 -6.34 -0.81
C CYS A 267 -14.43 -6.73 -2.24
N VAL A 268 -15.20 -6.24 -3.22
CA VAL A 268 -14.77 -6.11 -4.62
C VAL A 268 -14.58 -4.64 -4.95
N GLN A 269 -13.48 -4.30 -5.63
CA GLN A 269 -13.21 -2.95 -6.14
C GLN A 269 -13.19 -2.96 -7.66
N PRO A 270 -14.33 -2.71 -8.32
CA PRO A 270 -14.39 -2.62 -9.77
C PRO A 270 -13.93 -1.25 -10.28
N THR A 271 -13.59 -1.20 -11.56
CA THR A 271 -13.56 0.04 -12.34
C THR A 271 -14.95 0.69 -12.32
N GLN A 272 -15.00 1.97 -12.68
CA GLN A 272 -16.28 2.67 -12.84
C GLN A 272 -17.19 1.97 -13.87
N ARG A 273 -16.62 1.34 -14.90
CA ARG A 273 -17.36 0.60 -15.93
C ARG A 273 -17.99 -0.66 -15.34
N GLY A 274 -17.23 -1.43 -14.58
CA GLY A 274 -17.71 -2.64 -13.91
C GLY A 274 -18.88 -2.35 -12.99
N PHE A 275 -18.77 -1.27 -12.20
CA PHE A 275 -19.83 -0.83 -11.30
C PHE A 275 -21.06 -0.32 -12.05
N LYS A 276 -20.92 0.69 -12.92
CA LYS A 276 -22.06 1.32 -13.64
C LYS A 276 -22.78 0.37 -14.58
N GLY A 277 -22.09 -0.66 -15.07
CA GLY A 277 -22.67 -1.66 -15.95
C GLY A 277 -23.28 -2.84 -15.21
N SER A 278 -23.15 -2.93 -13.87
CA SER A 278 -23.46 -4.12 -13.10
C SER A 278 -22.90 -5.39 -13.76
N LEU A 279 -21.64 -5.32 -14.21
CA LEU A 279 -21.02 -6.35 -15.04
C LEU A 279 -20.51 -7.53 -14.22
N LEU A 280 -20.44 -7.37 -12.89
CA LEU A 280 -19.90 -8.36 -11.96
C LEU A 280 -20.99 -8.87 -11.01
N ASP A 281 -20.91 -10.16 -10.68
CA ASP A 281 -21.71 -10.78 -9.65
C ASP A 281 -21.10 -10.51 -8.27
N TYR A 282 -21.79 -9.69 -7.46
CA TYR A 282 -21.37 -9.35 -6.10
C TYR A 282 -21.96 -10.29 -5.04
N SER A 283 -22.57 -11.41 -5.44
CA SER A 283 -23.15 -12.37 -4.51
C SER A 283 -22.13 -12.86 -3.49
N GLY A 284 -22.50 -12.79 -2.21
CA GLY A 284 -21.68 -13.29 -1.10
C GLY A 284 -20.57 -12.36 -0.62
N TYR A 285 -20.32 -11.24 -1.29
CA TYR A 285 -19.42 -10.18 -0.81
C TYR A 285 -20.09 -9.30 0.24
N ASP A 286 -19.28 -8.72 1.13
CA ASP A 286 -19.75 -7.83 2.19
C ASP A 286 -19.76 -6.36 1.74
N CYS A 287 -18.94 -6.02 0.75
CA CYS A 287 -18.77 -4.66 0.26
C CYS A 287 -18.46 -4.55 -1.23
N VAL A 288 -18.86 -3.43 -1.82
CA VAL A 288 -18.41 -2.99 -3.14
C VAL A 288 -17.77 -1.61 -3.01
N ALA A 289 -16.50 -1.51 -3.37
CA ALA A 289 -15.69 -0.29 -3.31
C ALA A 289 -15.49 0.26 -4.71
N SER A 290 -16.44 1.06 -5.20
CA SER A 290 -16.40 1.54 -6.57
C SER A 290 -15.53 2.78 -6.68
N LEU A 291 -14.67 2.79 -7.68
CA LEU A 291 -13.95 3.98 -8.08
C LEU A 291 -14.89 5.05 -8.62
N PHE A 292 -14.61 6.30 -8.28
CA PHE A 292 -15.23 7.46 -8.89
C PHE A 292 -14.34 8.01 -10.00
N SER A 293 -14.95 8.59 -11.04
CA SER A 293 -14.15 9.34 -12.02
C SER A 293 -13.61 10.60 -11.34
N LEU A 294 -12.46 11.08 -11.80
CA LEU A 294 -11.95 12.38 -11.41
C LEU A 294 -13.08 13.44 -11.45
N MET A 295 -13.32 14.10 -10.32
CA MET A 295 -14.20 15.25 -10.26
C MET A 295 -13.52 16.41 -10.99
N VAL A 296 -14.03 16.73 -12.17
CA VAL A 296 -13.56 17.83 -13.01
C VAL A 296 -14.27 19.14 -12.63
N PRO A 297 -13.80 20.33 -13.02
CA PRO A 297 -14.50 21.59 -12.77
C PRO A 297 -15.76 21.76 -13.67
N ASP A 298 -16.60 20.73 -13.77
CA ASP A 298 -17.91 20.74 -14.43
C ASP A 298 -18.97 20.27 -13.43
N VAL A 299 -19.66 21.26 -12.87
CA VAL A 299 -20.71 21.07 -11.87
C VAL A 299 -21.84 20.18 -12.39
N GLU A 300 -22.23 20.34 -13.66
CA GLU A 300 -23.32 19.56 -14.24
C GLU A 300 -22.90 18.11 -14.47
N ARG A 301 -21.68 17.88 -14.95
CA ARG A 301 -21.11 16.54 -15.11
C ARG A 301 -21.01 15.84 -13.76
N ASN A 302 -20.36 16.44 -12.78
CA ASN A 302 -20.20 15.84 -11.44
C ASN A 302 -21.56 15.52 -10.81
N SER A 303 -22.52 16.45 -10.89
CA SER A 303 -23.88 16.24 -10.40
C SER A 303 -24.59 15.06 -11.08
N ARG A 304 -24.51 14.95 -12.40
CA ARG A 304 -25.06 13.81 -13.14
C ARG A 304 -24.39 12.50 -12.73
N GLU A 305 -23.07 12.50 -12.57
CA GLU A 305 -22.29 11.32 -12.20
C GLU A 305 -22.62 10.85 -10.77
N PHE A 306 -22.76 11.75 -9.79
CA PHE A 306 -23.21 11.38 -8.44
C PHE A 306 -24.64 10.84 -8.40
N VAL A 307 -25.56 11.44 -9.16
CA VAL A 307 -26.93 10.93 -9.26
C VAL A 307 -26.95 9.54 -9.92
N GLN A 308 -26.11 9.30 -10.92
CA GLN A 308 -26.00 7.98 -11.53
C GLN A 308 -25.39 6.97 -10.56
N PHE A 309 -24.32 7.35 -9.86
CA PHE A 309 -23.64 6.53 -8.88
C PHE A 309 -24.61 6.07 -7.78
N THR A 310 -25.38 6.99 -7.20
CA THR A 310 -26.31 6.67 -6.10
C THR A 310 -27.43 5.72 -6.54
N LYS A 311 -27.92 5.83 -7.78
CA LYS A 311 -28.87 4.87 -8.35
C LYS A 311 -28.25 3.49 -8.50
N GLU A 312 -27.01 3.42 -8.97
CA GLU A 312 -26.31 2.15 -9.13
C GLU A 312 -26.00 1.51 -7.77
N ALA A 313 -25.53 2.30 -6.80
CA ALA A 313 -25.33 1.84 -5.43
C ALA A 313 -26.60 1.24 -4.83
N GLN A 314 -27.76 1.87 -5.05
CA GLN A 314 -29.04 1.32 -4.63
C GLN A 314 -29.38 0.02 -5.37
N HIS A 315 -29.13 -0.03 -6.69
CA HIS A 315 -29.35 -1.23 -7.49
C HIS A 315 -28.52 -2.41 -6.97
N VAL A 316 -27.24 -2.19 -6.68
CA VAL A 316 -26.35 -3.21 -6.10
C VAL A 316 -26.88 -3.70 -4.76
N LYS A 317 -27.29 -2.80 -3.85
CA LYS A 317 -27.89 -3.19 -2.56
C LYS A 317 -29.17 -4.02 -2.73
N ASP A 318 -30.01 -3.67 -3.70
CA ASP A 318 -31.26 -4.38 -3.97
C ASP A 318 -31.03 -5.75 -4.64
N ALA A 319 -30.08 -5.83 -5.57
CA ALA A 319 -29.77 -7.04 -6.34
C ALA A 319 -28.92 -8.03 -5.53
N PHE A 320 -28.06 -7.55 -4.64
CA PHE A 320 -27.14 -8.33 -3.83
C PHE A 320 -27.32 -8.03 -2.33
N PRO A 321 -28.40 -8.51 -1.68
CA PRO A 321 -28.70 -8.22 -0.28
C PRO A 321 -27.58 -8.51 0.75
N PRO A 322 -26.63 -9.45 0.52
CA PRO A 322 -25.48 -9.62 1.41
C PRO A 322 -24.49 -8.44 1.42
N VAL A 323 -24.47 -7.59 0.40
CA VAL A 323 -23.60 -6.41 0.34
C VAL A 323 -24.07 -5.40 1.40
N LYS A 324 -23.30 -5.29 2.47
CA LYS A 324 -23.55 -4.41 3.62
C LYS A 324 -23.10 -2.99 3.33
N TYR A 325 -21.99 -2.84 2.60
CA TYR A 325 -21.35 -1.55 2.40
C TYR A 325 -21.11 -1.22 0.93
N ILE A 326 -21.44 0.01 0.54
CA ILE A 326 -21.00 0.60 -0.72
C ILE A 326 -20.02 1.73 -0.39
N PHE A 327 -18.80 1.61 -0.90
CA PHE A 327 -17.79 2.66 -0.77
C PHE A 327 -17.58 3.37 -2.09
N LEU A 328 -17.29 4.67 -1.99
CA LEU A 328 -16.76 5.46 -3.09
C LEU A 328 -15.26 5.63 -2.88
N THR A 329 -14.45 4.97 -3.70
CA THR A 329 -12.97 5.01 -3.61
C THR A 329 -12.39 5.91 -4.70
N ASP A 330 -11.14 6.30 -4.48
CA ASP A 330 -10.39 7.19 -5.37
C ASP A 330 -11.14 8.50 -5.68
N LEU A 331 -11.87 8.99 -4.67
CA LEU A 331 -12.57 10.26 -4.80
C LEU A 331 -11.53 11.38 -4.85
N SER A 332 -11.40 11.97 -6.03
CA SER A 332 -10.33 12.91 -6.33
C SER A 332 -10.87 14.09 -7.12
N THR A 333 -10.34 15.27 -6.83
CA THR A 333 -10.37 16.45 -7.70
C THR A 333 -8.94 16.91 -7.79
N PHE A 334 -8.41 17.09 -8.99
CA PHE A 334 -7.09 17.67 -9.12
C PHE A 334 -7.16 19.14 -8.72
N SER A 335 -6.40 19.55 -7.72
CA SER A 335 -6.36 20.94 -7.25
C SER A 335 -4.98 21.57 -7.39
N GLY A 336 -4.06 20.92 -8.11
CA GLY A 336 -2.70 21.42 -8.35
C GLY A 336 -1.63 20.68 -7.54
N GLY A 337 -0.37 20.89 -7.91
CA GLY A 337 0.77 20.15 -7.39
C GLY A 337 1.22 19.04 -8.34
N LEU A 338 2.40 18.50 -8.06
CA LEU A 338 3.07 17.54 -8.92
C LEU A 338 2.50 16.14 -8.73
N TRP A 339 2.01 15.54 -9.80
CA TRP A 339 1.72 14.12 -9.82
C TRP A 339 3.00 13.37 -10.22
N ALA A 340 3.34 12.31 -9.49
CA ALA A 340 4.48 11.45 -9.83
C ALA A 340 4.36 10.79 -11.23
N GLU A 341 3.13 10.70 -11.77
CA GLU A 341 2.89 10.17 -13.10
C GLU A 341 3.06 11.25 -14.18
N THR A 342 4.28 11.32 -14.73
CA THR A 342 4.70 12.26 -15.79
C THR A 342 3.73 12.35 -16.99
N GLY A 343 3.00 11.27 -17.31
CA GLY A 343 2.01 11.23 -18.39
C GLY A 343 0.79 12.13 -18.17
N LEU A 344 0.37 12.33 -16.93
CA LEU A 344 -0.81 13.12 -16.59
C LEU A 344 -0.48 14.59 -16.39
N MET A 345 0.76 14.89 -16.01
CA MET A 345 1.32 16.23 -16.11
C MET A 345 1.44 16.70 -17.56
N GLU A 346 1.81 15.81 -18.47
CA GLU A 346 1.75 16.07 -19.92
C GLU A 346 0.30 16.28 -20.39
N ALA A 347 -0.65 15.52 -19.87
CA ALA A 347 -2.07 15.74 -20.14
C ALA A 347 -2.56 17.09 -19.59
N GLN A 348 -2.06 17.53 -18.43
CA GLN A 348 -2.40 18.81 -17.79
C GLN A 348 -1.95 20.00 -18.64
N ALA A 349 -0.67 20.03 -19.03
CA ALA A 349 -0.15 21.07 -19.91
C ALA A 349 -0.97 21.18 -21.20
N ARG A 350 -1.26 20.03 -21.83
CA ARG A 350 -2.06 19.97 -23.08
C ARG A 350 -3.52 20.40 -22.89
N ALA A 351 -4.13 20.09 -21.75
CA ALA A 351 -5.51 20.50 -21.46
C ALA A 351 -5.62 22.00 -21.19
N MET A 352 -4.65 22.57 -20.45
CA MET A 352 -4.55 24.02 -20.21
C MET A 352 -4.34 24.79 -21.51
N GLU A 353 -3.55 24.26 -22.45
CA GLU A 353 -3.39 24.82 -23.79
C GLU A 353 -4.68 24.83 -24.63
N ARG A 354 -5.63 23.93 -24.32
CA ARG A 354 -6.88 23.71 -25.08
C ARG A 354 -8.12 24.34 -24.45
N ASP A 355 -8.00 24.99 -23.28
CA ASP A 355 -9.15 25.48 -22.49
C ASP A 355 -10.16 24.37 -22.17
N ASP A 356 -9.67 23.13 -22.06
CA ASP A 356 -10.44 21.89 -21.83
C ASP A 356 -10.06 21.29 -20.46
N SER A 357 -9.99 22.15 -19.46
CA SER A 357 -9.36 21.83 -18.18
C SER A 357 -10.21 20.83 -17.38
N GLU A 358 -9.78 19.57 -17.33
CA GLU A 358 -10.22 18.59 -16.33
C GLU A 358 -9.67 18.90 -14.91
N TYR A 359 -8.98 20.03 -14.75
CA TYR A 359 -8.19 20.41 -13.58
C TYR A 359 -8.87 21.57 -12.84
N SER A 360 -9.01 21.42 -11.52
CA SER A 360 -9.65 22.41 -10.67
C SER A 360 -8.62 23.28 -9.95
N ASP A 361 -9.01 24.48 -9.52
CA ASP A 361 -8.32 25.23 -8.47
C ASP A 361 -8.79 24.81 -7.05
N ASP A 362 -8.21 25.42 -6.01
CA ASP A 362 -8.59 25.13 -4.61
C ASP A 362 -10.07 25.41 -4.31
N GLN A 363 -10.64 26.44 -4.94
CA GLN A 363 -12.04 26.83 -4.74
C GLN A 363 -12.99 25.86 -5.46
N GLU A 364 -12.64 25.43 -6.67
CA GLU A 364 -13.36 24.40 -7.42
C GLU A 364 -13.28 23.02 -6.74
N GLN A 365 -12.16 22.69 -6.08
CA GLN A 365 -12.08 21.51 -5.21
C GLN A 365 -13.03 21.61 -4.00
N VAL A 366 -13.07 22.77 -3.33
CA VAL A 366 -14.04 23.04 -2.24
C VAL A 366 -15.48 22.82 -2.72
N GLU A 367 -15.83 23.34 -3.90
CA GLU A 367 -17.17 23.22 -4.47
C GLU A 367 -17.51 21.79 -4.85
N SER A 368 -16.56 21.06 -5.44
CA SER A 368 -16.70 19.63 -5.78
C SER A 368 -16.93 18.78 -4.53
N PHE A 369 -16.17 19.02 -3.45
CA PHE A 369 -16.32 18.29 -2.19
C PHE A 369 -17.67 18.60 -1.53
N ARG A 370 -18.11 19.87 -1.52
CA ARG A 370 -19.46 20.23 -1.03
C ARG A 370 -20.56 19.51 -1.80
N MET A 371 -20.45 19.48 -3.13
CA MET A 371 -21.42 18.78 -3.97
C MET A 371 -21.45 17.28 -3.67
N TYR A 372 -20.28 16.67 -3.50
CA TYR A 372 -20.15 15.27 -3.12
C TYR A 372 -20.88 14.98 -1.79
N PHE A 373 -20.62 15.78 -0.76
CA PHE A 373 -21.23 15.63 0.56
C PHE A 373 -22.74 15.85 0.56
N GLU A 374 -23.25 16.70 -0.32
CA GLU A 374 -24.69 16.91 -0.50
C GLU A 374 -25.36 15.73 -1.23
N LYS A 375 -24.74 15.24 -2.31
CA LYS A 375 -25.43 14.40 -3.30
C LYS A 375 -25.15 12.91 -3.17
N ALA A 376 -23.95 12.50 -2.78
CA ALA A 376 -23.54 11.10 -2.78
C ALA A 376 -23.29 10.56 -1.36
N TYR A 377 -22.55 11.30 -0.53
CA TYR A 377 -22.17 10.86 0.81
C TYR A 377 -23.33 10.33 1.69
N PRO A 378 -24.54 10.93 1.68
CA PRO A 378 -25.64 10.43 2.50
C PRO A 378 -26.07 8.99 2.16
N PHE A 379 -25.88 8.55 0.91
CA PHE A 379 -26.43 7.31 0.35
C PHE A 379 -25.46 6.12 0.37
N ILE A 380 -24.17 6.39 0.58
CA ILE A 380 -23.11 5.37 0.59
C ILE A 380 -22.66 5.08 2.02
N ASP A 381 -21.88 4.04 2.27
CA ASP A 381 -21.47 3.67 3.64
C ASP A 381 -20.09 4.25 4.01
N GLY A 382 -19.32 4.70 3.02
CA GLY A 382 -18.00 5.27 3.25
C GLY A 382 -17.34 5.81 1.99
N SER A 383 -16.23 6.51 2.18
CA SER A 383 -15.53 7.26 1.14
C SER A 383 -14.04 7.20 1.38
N PHE A 384 -13.26 7.05 0.31
CA PHE A 384 -11.81 7.07 0.37
C PHE A 384 -11.29 8.14 -0.59
N PHE A 385 -10.92 9.29 -0.04
CA PHE A 385 -10.38 10.41 -0.81
C PHE A 385 -8.93 10.14 -1.19
N ASN A 386 -8.58 10.38 -2.45
CA ASN A 386 -7.20 10.23 -2.90
C ASN A 386 -6.33 11.36 -2.31
N ILE A 387 -5.24 10.99 -1.65
CA ILE A 387 -4.28 11.93 -1.04
C ILE A 387 -2.93 11.95 -1.76
N LEU A 388 -2.85 11.36 -2.95
CA LEU A 388 -1.69 11.56 -3.81
C LEU A 388 -1.46 13.05 -4.05
N GLN A 389 -0.19 13.41 -4.19
CA GLN A 389 0.21 14.76 -4.56
C GLN A 389 -0.47 15.13 -5.90
N GLY A 390 -1.10 16.31 -5.96
CA GLY A 390 -1.97 16.72 -7.06
C GLY A 390 -3.48 16.67 -6.73
N PHE A 391 -3.90 15.67 -5.94
CA PHE A 391 -5.29 15.48 -5.52
C PHE A 391 -5.54 15.79 -4.04
N SER A 392 -4.47 15.76 -3.24
CA SER A 392 -4.56 15.94 -1.80
C SER A 392 -5.24 17.25 -1.43
N PHE A 393 -6.22 17.15 -0.55
CA PHE A 393 -6.91 18.28 0.09
C PHE A 393 -6.22 18.72 1.39
N ILE A 394 -5.25 17.95 1.90
CA ILE A 394 -4.58 18.21 3.18
C ILE A 394 -3.79 19.52 3.07
N ASP A 395 -3.91 20.36 4.11
CA ASP A 395 -3.37 21.72 4.19
C ASP A 395 -3.95 22.66 3.11
N ARG A 396 -5.15 22.35 2.58
CA ARG A 396 -5.87 23.15 1.58
C ARG A 396 -7.27 23.51 2.05
N PRO A 397 -7.92 24.53 1.43
CA PRO A 397 -9.26 24.96 1.84
C PRO A 397 -10.33 23.85 1.85
N ALA A 398 -10.19 22.80 1.02
CA ALA A 398 -11.14 21.70 0.97
C ALA A 398 -11.08 20.77 2.19
N GLU A 399 -9.99 20.78 2.95
CA GLU A 399 -9.85 20.03 4.21
C GLU A 399 -10.91 20.43 5.23
N GLU A 400 -11.22 21.73 5.35
CA GLU A 400 -12.24 22.24 6.28
C GLU A 400 -13.64 21.73 5.93
N VAL A 401 -13.95 21.56 4.63
CA VAL A 401 -15.21 20.96 4.19
C VAL A 401 -15.29 19.50 4.65
N LEU A 402 -14.22 18.74 4.43
CA LEU A 402 -14.14 17.35 4.82
C LEU A 402 -14.26 17.19 6.34
N LYS A 403 -13.51 17.99 7.10
CA LYS A 403 -13.53 18.02 8.57
C LYS A 403 -14.92 18.28 9.13
N GLU A 404 -15.63 19.28 8.60
CA GLU A 404 -17.00 19.60 9.03
C GLU A 404 -17.92 18.37 8.86
N HIS A 405 -17.85 17.68 7.73
CA HIS A 405 -18.71 16.53 7.46
C HIS A 405 -18.28 15.28 8.23
N PHE A 406 -16.98 14.99 8.28
CA PHE A 406 -16.44 13.78 8.88
C PHE A 406 -16.62 13.74 10.40
N LEU A 407 -16.38 14.86 11.08
CA LEU A 407 -16.61 14.97 12.53
C LEU A 407 -18.08 14.82 12.92
N ASN A 408 -19.02 15.13 12.02
CA ASN A 408 -20.44 15.03 12.28
C ASN A 408 -21.04 13.64 11.93
N ALA A 409 -20.42 12.89 11.03
CA ALA A 409 -21.00 11.67 10.46
C ALA A 409 -20.22 10.38 10.77
N GLY A 410 -18.95 10.50 11.17
CA GLY A 410 -18.08 9.37 11.52
C GLY A 410 -17.80 9.28 13.01
N GLN A 411 -17.26 8.15 13.43
CA GLN A 411 -16.66 8.02 14.74
C GLN A 411 -15.29 8.71 14.76
N VAL A 412 -15.10 9.62 15.72
CA VAL A 412 -13.79 10.24 15.98
C VAL A 412 -12.90 9.26 16.72
N LEU A 413 -11.70 9.04 16.20
CA LEU A 413 -10.74 8.13 16.81
C LEU A 413 -10.05 8.78 18.01
N PRO A 414 -9.78 8.04 19.10
CA PRO A 414 -9.03 8.58 20.23
C PRO A 414 -7.56 8.79 19.86
N THR A 415 -6.96 9.83 20.44
CA THR A 415 -5.52 10.07 20.34
C THR A 415 -4.75 9.14 21.29
N LYS A 416 -3.67 8.55 20.80
CA LYS A 416 -2.71 7.75 21.55
C LYS A 416 -1.38 8.49 21.67
N ALA A 417 -0.60 8.17 22.70
CA ALA A 417 0.74 8.73 22.87
C ALA A 417 1.69 8.35 21.73
N THR A 418 1.47 7.19 21.10
CA THR A 418 2.27 6.70 19.96
C THR A 418 2.00 7.47 18.67
N ASP A 419 0.82 8.09 18.52
CA ASP A 419 0.40 8.78 17.27
C ASP A 419 1.39 9.86 16.83
N ILE A 420 1.92 10.65 17.77
CA ILE A 420 2.83 11.77 17.47
C ILE A 420 4.26 11.30 17.12
N LEU A 421 4.59 10.05 17.42
CA LEU A 421 5.94 9.53 17.20
C LEU A 421 6.22 9.32 15.71
N TRP A 422 5.20 9.09 14.90
CA TRP A 422 5.34 8.85 13.46
C TRP A 422 5.75 10.09 12.67
N SER A 423 5.58 11.29 13.24
CA SER A 423 6.14 12.53 12.69
C SER A 423 7.60 12.78 13.10
N THR A 424 8.23 11.87 13.86
CA THR A 424 9.65 12.00 14.24
C THR A 424 10.51 11.99 12.97
N PRO A 425 11.34 13.02 12.73
CA PRO A 425 12.13 13.12 11.50
C PRO A 425 13.02 11.89 11.26
N GLY A 426 12.90 11.30 10.07
CA GLY A 426 13.74 10.20 9.61
C GLY A 426 13.40 8.82 10.18
N LEU A 427 12.38 8.68 11.04
CA LEU A 427 11.99 7.38 11.62
C LEU A 427 11.37 6.46 10.55
N LEU A 428 10.38 6.96 9.81
CA LEU A 428 9.72 6.18 8.76
C LEU A 428 10.69 5.86 7.62
N GLU A 429 11.54 6.82 7.22
CA GLU A 429 12.57 6.58 6.19
C GLU A 429 13.61 5.53 6.62
N LEU A 430 13.92 5.46 7.93
CA LEU A 430 14.76 4.40 8.47
C LEU A 430 14.06 3.04 8.34
N ILE A 431 12.79 2.95 8.73
CA ILE A 431 12.00 1.72 8.62
C ILE A 431 11.93 1.27 7.16
N GLU A 432 11.61 2.18 6.23
CA GLU A 432 11.60 1.93 4.78
C GLU A 432 12.95 1.39 4.30
N ARG A 433 14.06 2.06 4.67
CA ARG A 433 15.40 1.62 4.25
C ARG A 433 15.76 0.23 4.77
N ILE A 434 15.30 -0.15 5.95
CA ILE A 434 15.61 -1.44 6.61
C ILE A 434 14.70 -2.56 6.13
N THR A 435 13.46 -2.25 5.75
CA THR A 435 12.44 -3.23 5.34
C THR A 435 12.44 -3.50 3.84
N LEU A 436 13.06 -2.64 3.04
CA LEU A 436 13.19 -2.77 1.59
C LEU A 436 14.63 -3.13 1.16
N ASP A 437 14.75 -3.98 0.13
CA ASP A 437 16.01 -4.13 -0.61
C ASP A 437 16.18 -3.06 -1.69
N GLU A 438 17.37 -3.00 -2.32
CA GLU A 438 17.64 -2.01 -3.37
C GLU A 438 16.73 -2.16 -4.58
N GLN A 439 16.36 -3.40 -4.96
CA GLN A 439 15.48 -3.64 -6.10
C GLN A 439 14.04 -3.19 -5.80
N GLU A 440 13.56 -3.42 -4.58
CA GLU A 440 12.27 -2.93 -4.12
C GLU A 440 12.25 -1.41 -4.02
N LYS A 441 13.34 -0.78 -3.54
CA LYS A 441 13.46 0.68 -3.51
C LYS A 441 13.41 1.26 -4.92
N GLU A 442 14.12 0.66 -5.86
CA GLU A 442 14.06 1.06 -7.27
C GLU A 442 12.62 0.94 -7.80
N LEU A 443 11.93 -0.16 -7.57
CA LEU A 443 10.56 -0.32 -8.09
C LEU A 443 9.52 0.59 -7.42
N ILE A 444 9.68 0.86 -6.13
CA ILE A 444 8.76 1.70 -5.36
C ILE A 444 9.01 3.19 -5.60
N PHE A 445 10.28 3.61 -5.66
CA PHE A 445 10.66 5.03 -5.66
C PHE A 445 11.30 5.51 -6.98
N ASP A 446 11.70 4.61 -7.90
CA ASP A 446 12.30 5.02 -9.17
C ASP A 446 11.24 5.25 -10.26
N LEU A 447 10.92 6.52 -10.43
CA LEU A 447 10.09 7.06 -11.49
C LEU A 447 10.67 6.84 -12.90
N ASP A 448 11.95 6.46 -13.04
CA ASP A 448 12.59 6.27 -14.35
C ASP A 448 11.92 5.14 -15.17
N THR A 449 11.24 4.19 -14.52
CA THR A 449 10.49 3.12 -15.21
C THR A 449 9.18 3.58 -15.87
N PHE A 450 8.61 4.70 -15.41
CA PHE A 450 7.41 5.33 -15.99
C PHE A 450 7.73 6.16 -17.23
N VAL A 451 8.99 6.49 -17.43
CA VAL A 451 9.43 7.24 -18.59
C VAL A 451 9.86 6.29 -19.70
N ASP A 452 8.88 5.67 -20.37
CA ASP A 452 9.12 4.93 -21.61
C ASP A 452 9.49 5.86 -22.81
N ARG A 453 9.90 7.10 -22.52
CA ARG A 453 10.44 8.06 -23.48
C ARG A 453 11.86 8.45 -23.06
N PRO A 454 12.86 8.40 -23.97
CA PRO A 454 14.25 8.76 -23.66
C PRO A 454 14.47 10.23 -23.23
N THR A 455 13.39 11.00 -23.09
CA THR A 455 13.43 12.43 -22.78
C THR A 455 12.53 12.85 -21.61
N ALA A 456 11.71 12.00 -20.98
CA ALA A 456 10.91 12.40 -19.80
C ALA A 456 10.13 13.73 -19.91
N GLY A 457 9.48 13.94 -21.05
CA GLY A 457 8.78 15.20 -21.29
C GLY A 457 9.67 16.36 -21.72
N LEU A 458 11.00 16.20 -21.81
CA LEU A 458 11.87 17.13 -22.52
C LEU A 458 11.48 17.12 -24.00
N CYS A 459 11.39 18.31 -24.56
CA CYS A 459 10.96 18.53 -25.95
C CYS A 459 12.11 18.33 -26.94
N PHE A 460 13.33 18.19 -26.42
CA PHE A 460 14.55 17.87 -27.14
C PHE A 460 15.55 17.20 -26.18
N GLU A 461 16.54 16.50 -26.73
CA GLU A 461 17.64 15.96 -25.94
C GLU A 461 18.56 17.11 -25.47
N PRO A 462 18.83 17.25 -24.16
CA PRO A 462 19.63 18.36 -23.65
C PRO A 462 21.08 18.19 -24.05
N THR A 463 21.71 19.28 -24.49
CA THR A 463 23.14 19.33 -24.78
C THR A 463 23.75 20.61 -24.20
N LYS A 464 25.07 20.73 -24.21
CA LYS A 464 25.74 21.98 -23.82
C LYS A 464 25.33 23.19 -24.67
N ASP A 465 24.99 22.95 -25.93
CA ASP A 465 24.63 23.99 -26.90
C ASP A 465 23.11 24.25 -26.94
N THR A 466 22.33 23.30 -26.44
CA THR A 466 20.86 23.35 -26.29
C THR A 466 20.51 22.79 -24.93
N PRO A 467 20.75 23.56 -23.85
CA PRO A 467 20.51 23.06 -22.50
C PRO A 467 19.01 22.91 -22.24
N GLY A 468 18.67 21.93 -21.41
CA GLY A 468 17.31 21.73 -20.92
C GLY A 468 16.97 22.68 -19.76
N PRO A 469 15.91 22.38 -19.00
CA PRO A 469 15.48 23.12 -17.81
C PRO A 469 16.64 23.38 -16.86
N PHE A 470 16.70 24.58 -16.27
CA PHE A 470 17.78 24.94 -15.33
C PHE A 470 19.21 24.90 -15.89
N GLY A 471 19.37 24.83 -17.22
CA GLY A 471 20.69 24.82 -17.85
C GLY A 471 21.35 23.43 -17.90
N CYS A 472 20.63 22.35 -17.59
CA CYS A 472 21.17 21.00 -17.67
C CYS A 472 21.64 20.67 -19.09
N ALA A 473 22.78 20.00 -19.20
CA ALA A 473 23.46 19.72 -20.46
C ALA A 473 23.36 18.24 -20.90
N SER A 474 22.61 17.41 -20.17
CA SER A 474 22.26 16.03 -20.53
C SER A 474 20.90 15.63 -19.95
N THR A 475 20.28 14.58 -20.51
CA THR A 475 19.03 14.02 -19.98
C THR A 475 19.17 13.64 -18.51
N ASP A 476 20.23 12.94 -18.12
CA ASP A 476 20.45 12.52 -16.73
C ASP A 476 20.53 13.71 -15.75
N GLU A 477 21.20 14.80 -16.16
CA GLU A 477 21.29 16.02 -15.36
C GLU A 477 19.93 16.70 -15.23
N CYS A 478 19.18 16.77 -16.33
CA CYS A 478 17.81 17.29 -16.32
C CYS A 478 16.88 16.43 -15.46
N MET A 479 17.07 15.11 -15.45
CA MET A 479 16.28 14.19 -14.64
C MET A 479 16.60 14.31 -13.15
N ALA A 480 17.87 14.49 -12.80
CA ALA A 480 18.24 14.78 -11.41
C ALA A 480 17.64 16.10 -10.91
N LEU A 481 17.64 17.13 -11.76
CA LEU A 481 17.04 18.43 -11.44
C LEU A 481 15.51 18.40 -11.45
N PHE A 482 14.92 17.62 -12.35
CA PHE A 482 13.50 17.31 -12.37
C PHE A 482 13.08 16.64 -11.06
N LYS A 483 13.77 15.57 -10.63
CA LYS A 483 13.53 14.89 -9.35
C LYS A 483 13.62 15.87 -8.15
N ALA A 484 14.47 16.90 -8.24
CA ALA A 484 14.62 17.91 -7.21
C ALA A 484 13.60 19.07 -7.27
N ASN A 485 13.21 19.50 -8.47
CA ASN A 485 12.34 20.67 -8.71
C ASN A 485 11.35 20.41 -9.86
N PRO A 486 10.37 19.51 -9.69
CA PRO A 486 9.56 19.06 -10.82
C PRO A 486 8.60 20.17 -11.33
N GLU A 487 8.22 21.13 -10.48
CA GLU A 487 7.24 22.18 -10.80
C GLU A 487 7.81 23.23 -11.76
N GLU A 488 8.99 23.75 -11.41
CA GLU A 488 9.73 24.69 -12.26
C GLU A 488 10.08 24.07 -13.63
N TYR A 489 10.31 22.75 -13.66
CA TYR A 489 10.56 22.00 -14.91
C TYR A 489 9.34 22.00 -15.83
N TRP A 490 8.14 21.73 -15.30
CA TRP A 490 6.93 21.68 -16.13
C TRP A 490 6.48 23.06 -16.58
N TRP A 491 6.63 24.10 -15.74
CA TRP A 491 6.44 25.47 -16.18
C TRP A 491 7.39 25.85 -17.31
N TRP A 492 8.67 25.49 -17.19
CA TRP A 492 9.62 25.65 -18.28
C TRP A 492 9.14 24.94 -19.54
N ARG A 493 8.65 23.70 -19.43
CA ARG A 493 8.16 22.93 -20.58
C ARG A 493 6.99 23.65 -21.27
N ILE A 494 5.96 24.05 -20.52
CA ILE A 494 4.79 24.77 -21.06
C ILE A 494 5.24 26.04 -21.81
N GLU A 495 6.22 26.76 -21.27
CA GLU A 495 6.71 28.00 -21.88
C GLU A 495 7.58 27.77 -23.14
N HIS A 496 8.38 26.70 -23.16
CA HIS A 496 9.44 26.51 -24.15
C HIS A 496 9.13 25.46 -25.21
N CYS A 497 8.13 24.62 -24.96
CA CYS A 497 7.71 23.58 -25.88
C CYS A 497 6.46 24.03 -26.62
N LYS A 498 6.65 24.53 -27.84
CA LYS A 498 5.54 24.72 -28.78
C LYS A 498 5.37 23.45 -29.59
N GLU A 499 4.14 22.93 -29.71
CA GLU A 499 3.87 21.84 -30.65
C GLU A 499 4.11 22.29 -32.10
N ASP A 500 4.65 21.37 -32.90
CA ASP A 500 4.45 21.26 -34.35
C ASP A 500 3.10 20.59 -34.64
#